data_AF-A0ABD2M9L4-F1
#
_entry.id   AF-A0ABD2M9L4-F1
#
_cell.length_a   1.000
_cell.length_b   1.000
_cell.length_c   1.000
_cell.angle_alpha   90.00
_cell.angle_beta   90.00
_cell.angle_gamma   90.00
#
_symmetry.space_group_name_H-M   'P 1'
#
loop_
_entity.id
_entity.type
_entity.pdbx_description
1 polymer ?
#
loop_
_entity_poly.entity_id
_entity_poly.type
_entity_poly.pdbx_seq_one_letter_code
_entity_poly.pdbx_strand_id
1 'polypeptide(L)'
;MALFDFVNRVDPKCDYVVTSPRLIEALLGLELSDTSTVGTFRRDRSECEYSSAFLYGNEWALLSAELALFCLVDLYWRHRLLAAFVTFLLSAAVRHMVKLYFTHQLAKSSMVDSRFLI
;
A
#
# COMPACT_ATOMS: atom_id res chain seq x y z
N MET A 1 -27.34 6.80 -0.12
CA MET A 1 -28.63 6.34 -0.68
C MET A 1 -28.45 5.79 -2.09
N ALA A 2 -27.84 6.53 -3.03
CA ALA A 2 -27.76 6.14 -4.45
C ALA A 2 -27.06 4.79 -4.76
N LEU A 3 -26.04 4.41 -3.99
CA LEU A 3 -25.26 3.18 -4.24
C LEU A 3 -26.05 1.92 -3.85
N PHE A 4 -26.81 1.98 -2.76
CA PHE A 4 -27.70 0.89 -2.33
C PHE A 4 -28.80 0.60 -3.36
N ASP A 5 -29.44 1.66 -3.88
CA ASP A 5 -30.46 1.52 -4.93
C ASP A 5 -29.87 0.99 -6.24
N PHE A 6 -28.64 1.37 -6.58
CA PHE A 6 -27.96 0.87 -7.76
C PHE A 6 -27.63 -0.63 -7.65
N VAL A 7 -27.03 -1.06 -6.54
CA VAL A 7 -26.66 -2.48 -6.32
C VAL A 7 -27.91 -3.37 -6.29
N ASN A 8 -28.95 -2.96 -5.57
CA ASN A 8 -30.21 -3.72 -5.52
C ASN A 8 -30.89 -3.84 -6.88
N ARG A 9 -30.67 -2.88 -7.80
CA ARG A 9 -31.23 -2.91 -9.15
C ARG A 9 -30.44 -3.81 -10.11
N VAL A 10 -29.12 -3.89 -9.94
CA VAL A 10 -28.22 -4.68 -10.81
C VAL A 10 -28.18 -6.14 -10.39
N ASP A 11 -28.13 -6.43 -9.09
CA ASP A 11 -28.15 -7.80 -8.57
C ASP A 11 -29.01 -7.93 -7.30
N PRO A 12 -30.29 -8.30 -7.44
CA PRO A 12 -31.22 -8.38 -6.31
C PRO A 12 -31.06 -9.65 -5.45
N LYS A 13 -30.15 -10.57 -5.81
CA LYS A 13 -29.91 -11.82 -5.07
C LYS A 13 -28.61 -11.80 -4.27
N CYS A 14 -27.80 -10.76 -4.41
CA CYS A 14 -26.56 -10.62 -3.68
C CYS A 14 -26.84 -10.12 -2.26
N ASP A 15 -26.65 -10.98 -1.26
CA ASP A 15 -26.65 -10.55 0.14
C ASP A 15 -25.35 -9.78 0.40
N TYR A 16 -25.48 -8.52 0.82
CA TYR A 16 -24.33 -7.69 1.17
C TYR A 16 -24.50 -6.99 2.52
N VAL A 17 -23.38 -6.84 3.24
CA VAL A 17 -23.36 -6.21 4.57
C VAL A 17 -22.35 -5.08 4.56
N VAL A 18 -22.78 -3.90 5.02
CA VAL A 18 -21.89 -2.75 5.21
C VAL A 18 -21.33 -2.78 6.63
N THR A 19 -20.03 -3.03 6.76
CA THR A 19 -19.35 -3.16 8.07
C THR A 19 -18.26 -2.11 8.21
N SER A 20 -18.14 -1.52 9.41
CA SER A 20 -17.00 -0.67 9.78
C SER A 20 -15.79 -1.54 10.19
N PRO A 21 -14.55 -1.14 9.85
CA PRO A 21 -13.37 -1.89 10.23
C PRO A 21 -13.28 -2.04 11.76
N ARG A 22 -13.04 -3.27 12.23
CA ARG A 22 -12.79 -3.53 13.65
C ARG A 22 -11.44 -2.93 14.03
N LEU A 23 -11.29 -2.44 15.26
CA LEU A 23 -10.04 -1.82 15.72
C LEU A 23 -8.81 -2.74 15.55
N ILE A 24 -8.99 -4.05 15.75
CA ILE A 24 -7.92 -5.04 15.60
C ILE A 24 -7.50 -5.19 14.13
N GLU A 25 -8.46 -5.20 13.20
CA GLU A 25 -8.19 -5.27 11.76
C GLU A 25 -7.52 -3.98 11.27
N ALA A 26 -7.97 -2.82 11.77
CA ALA A 26 -7.37 -1.52 11.47
C ALA A 26 -5.94 -1.40 12.02
N LEU A 27 -5.65 -2.02 13.17
CA LEU A 27 -4.33 -1.97 13.80
C LEU A 27 -3.33 -2.95 13.16
N LEU A 28 -3.78 -4.14 12.74
CA LEU A 28 -2.94 -5.12 12.07
C LEU A 28 -2.83 -4.90 10.55
N GLY A 29 -3.74 -4.13 9.94
CA GLY A 29 -3.84 -4.02 8.48
C GLY A 29 -4.20 -5.34 7.81
N LEU A 30 -4.90 -6.24 8.52
CA LEU A 30 -5.28 -7.57 8.05
C LEU A 30 -6.81 -7.72 8.02
N GLU A 31 -7.30 -8.36 6.97
CA GLU A 31 -8.70 -8.79 6.89
C GLU A 31 -8.87 -10.10 7.66
N LEU A 32 -9.37 -10.00 8.90
CA LEU A 32 -9.61 -11.14 9.79
C LEU A 32 -11.03 -11.69 9.69
N SER A 33 -11.91 -11.00 8.98
CA SER A 33 -13.31 -11.39 8.77
C SER A 33 -13.45 -12.21 7.48
N ASP A 34 -14.07 -13.39 7.60
CA ASP A 34 -14.30 -14.29 6.48
C ASP A 34 -15.35 -13.71 5.53
N THR A 35 -14.94 -13.38 4.30
CA THR A 35 -15.77 -12.79 3.24
C THR A 35 -16.30 -13.83 2.24
N SER A 36 -16.08 -15.12 2.49
CA SER A 36 -16.38 -16.21 1.55
C SER A 36 -17.88 -16.44 1.29
N THR A 37 -18.75 -15.95 2.17
CA THR A 37 -20.19 -16.27 2.16
C THR A 37 -21.11 -15.09 1.82
N VAL A 38 -20.67 -13.84 2.01
CA VAL A 38 -21.50 -12.64 1.87
C VAL A 38 -20.65 -11.50 1.32
N GLY A 39 -21.17 -10.71 0.38
CA GLY A 39 -20.46 -9.55 -0.17
C GLY A 39 -20.31 -8.46 0.90
N THR A 40 -19.12 -8.28 1.46
CA THR A 40 -18.90 -7.27 2.50
C THR A 40 -18.44 -5.95 1.89
N PHE A 41 -19.21 -4.88 2.08
CA PHE A 41 -18.77 -3.53 1.74
C PHE A 41 -18.19 -2.86 2.99
N ARG A 42 -16.90 -2.56 2.95
CA ARG A 42 -16.25 -1.82 4.04
C ARG A 42 -16.53 -0.34 3.89
N ARG A 43 -16.90 0.31 5.00
CA ARG A 43 -16.92 1.77 5.07
C ARG A 43 -15.49 2.24 5.30
N ASP A 44 -14.88 2.78 4.26
CA ASP A 44 -13.60 3.46 4.43
C ASP A 44 -13.83 4.74 5.26
N ARG A 45 -13.12 4.86 6.38
CA ARG A 45 -13.25 6.00 7.30
C ARG A 45 -12.36 7.17 6.85
N SER A 46 -11.39 6.89 5.99
CA SER A 46 -10.47 7.86 5.43
C SER A 46 -9.92 7.26 4.14
N GLU A 47 -10.04 7.96 3.02
CA GLU A 47 -9.43 7.66 1.69
C GLU A 47 -7.90 7.32 1.72
N CYS A 48 -7.31 7.25 2.92
CA CYS A 48 -5.95 6.91 3.28
C CYS A 48 -5.66 5.40 3.46
N GLU A 49 -6.63 4.47 3.51
CA GLU A 49 -6.29 3.03 3.63
C GLU A 49 -5.40 2.59 2.47
N TYR A 50 -5.73 3.00 1.24
CA TYR A 50 -4.88 2.81 0.06
C TYR A 50 -3.59 3.64 0.09
N SER A 51 -3.58 4.77 0.81
CA SER A 51 -2.41 5.66 0.91
C SER A 51 -1.24 4.98 1.63
N SER A 52 -1.55 4.21 2.68
CA SER A 52 -0.55 3.47 3.48
C SER A 52 0.21 2.39 2.71
N ALA A 53 -0.35 1.91 1.58
CA ALA A 53 0.30 0.96 0.70
C ALA A 53 1.33 1.64 -0.21
N PHE A 54 1.26 2.96 -0.40
CA PHE A 54 2.25 3.67 -1.19
C PHE A 54 3.51 3.96 -0.37
N LEU A 55 4.62 4.02 -1.07
CA LEU A 55 5.86 4.59 -0.53
C LEU A 55 5.71 6.05 -0.10
N TYR A 56 4.82 6.78 -0.79
CA TYR A 56 4.42 8.13 -0.41
C TYR A 56 3.47 8.04 0.79
N GLY A 57 3.89 8.52 1.95
CA GLY A 57 3.18 8.33 3.23
C GLY A 57 3.90 7.41 4.23
N ASN A 58 4.92 6.65 3.80
CA ASN A 58 5.78 5.86 4.68
C ASN A 58 7.26 6.27 4.57
N GLU A 59 7.52 7.58 4.49
CA GLU A 59 8.89 8.10 4.37
C GLU A 59 9.79 7.66 5.54
N TRP A 60 9.22 7.47 6.72
CA TRP A 60 9.95 7.01 7.91
C TRP A 60 10.46 5.56 7.80
N ALA A 61 9.67 4.65 7.21
CA ALA A 61 10.15 3.30 6.96
C ALA A 61 11.25 3.29 5.89
N LEU A 62 11.12 4.13 4.86
CA LEU A 62 12.17 4.28 3.84
C LEU A 62 13.47 4.81 4.48
N LEU A 63 13.38 5.87 5.28
CA LEU A 63 14.52 6.46 5.98
C LEU A 63 15.21 5.44 6.90
N SER A 64 14.44 4.69 7.69
CA SER A 64 15.01 3.69 8.60
C SER A 64 15.67 2.53 7.86
N ALA A 65 15.12 2.10 6.73
CA ALA A 65 15.75 1.12 5.85
C ALA A 65 17.05 1.65 5.23
N GLU A 66 17.08 2.91 4.76
CA GLU A 66 18.29 3.55 4.23
C GLU A 66 19.39 3.66 5.29
N LEU A 67 19.02 4.03 6.52
CA LEU A 67 19.96 4.11 7.64
C LEU A 67 20.53 2.73 8.00
N ALA A 68 19.68 1.71 8.06
CA ALA A 68 20.10 0.34 8.35
C ALA A 68 21.04 -0.20 7.27
N LEU A 69 20.72 0.07 5.99
CA LEU A 69 21.58 -0.30 4.87
C LEU A 69 22.93 0.41 4.93
N PHE A 70 22.95 1.71 5.28
CA PHE A 70 24.18 2.46 5.50
C PHE A 70 25.05 1.85 6.60
N CYS A 71 24.46 1.50 7.74
CA CYS A 71 25.18 0.84 8.83
C CYS A 71 25.77 -0.52 8.40
N LEU A 72 25.04 -1.33 7.62
CA LEU A 72 25.54 -2.61 7.12
C LEU A 72 26.71 -2.46 6.15
N VAL A 73 26.64 -1.49 5.24
CA VAL A 73 27.70 -1.23 4.26
C VAL A 73 28.93 -0.61 4.93
N ASP A 74 28.75 0.30 5.89
CA ASP A 74 29.86 0.89 6.66
C ASP A 74 30.61 -0.16 7.49
N LEU A 75 29.88 -1.11 8.09
CA LEU A 75 30.47 -2.25 8.80
C LEU A 75 31.34 -3.12 7.87
N TYR A 76 30.94 -3.30 6.61
CA TYR A 76 31.67 -4.13 5.66
C TYR A 76 32.91 -3.43 5.07
N TRP A 77 32.78 -2.17 4.66
CA TRP A 77 33.84 -1.46 3.93
C TRP A 77 34.80 -0.67 4.82
N ARG A 78 34.44 -0.38 6.08
CA ARG A 78 35.21 0.47 7.03
C ARG A 78 35.60 1.86 6.48
N HIS A 79 35.00 2.27 5.37
CA HIS A 79 35.27 3.53 4.68
C HIS A 79 33.97 4.30 4.44
N ARG A 80 33.72 5.27 5.31
CA ARG A 80 32.46 6.03 5.41
C ARG A 80 32.01 6.68 4.10
N LEU A 81 32.93 7.25 3.32
CA LEU A 81 32.60 7.93 2.07
C LEU A 81 32.12 6.96 0.98
N LEU A 82 32.73 5.77 0.92
CA LEU A 82 32.40 4.78 -0.11
C LEU A 82 31.11 4.06 0.27
N ALA A 83 30.91 3.80 1.57
CA ALA A 83 29.65 3.32 2.09
C ALA A 83 28.49 4.28 1.75
N ALA A 84 28.64 5.59 2.03
CA ALA A 84 27.61 6.59 1.74
C ALA A 84 27.25 6.66 0.25
N PHE A 85 28.26 6.59 -0.63
CA PHE A 85 28.03 6.62 -2.07
C PHE A 85 27.26 5.38 -2.55
N VAL A 86 27.67 4.19 -2.12
CA VAL A 86 27.02 2.93 -2.49
C VAL A 86 25.59 2.87 -1.94
N THR A 87 25.36 3.31 -0.71
CA THR A 87 24.03 3.27 -0.09
C THR A 87 23.08 4.23 -0.76
N PHE A 88 23.56 5.41 -1.17
CA PHE A 88 22.77 6.36 -1.97
C PHE A 88 22.39 5.75 -3.32
N LEU A 89 23.33 5.10 -4.01
CA LEU A 89 23.11 4.51 -5.33
C LEU A 89 22.09 3.36 -5.26
N LEU A 90 22.19 2.52 -4.22
CA LEU A 90 21.25 1.44 -4.00
C LEU A 90 19.86 1.95 -3.62
N SER A 91 19.78 2.96 -2.74
CA SER A 91 18.51 3.61 -2.39
C SER A 91 17.82 4.22 -3.61
N ALA A 92 18.57 4.91 -4.48
CA ALA A 92 18.03 5.48 -5.72
C ALA A 92 17.49 4.38 -6.66
N ALA A 93 18.23 3.28 -6.81
CA ALA A 93 17.80 2.13 -7.60
C ALA A 93 16.53 1.48 -7.05
N VAL A 94 16.45 1.27 -5.73
CA VAL A 94 15.26 0.70 -5.06
C VAL A 94 14.06 1.63 -5.27
N ARG A 95 14.20 2.94 -5.04
CA ARG A 95 13.10 3.90 -5.28
C ARG A 95 12.60 3.85 -6.72
N HIS A 96 13.50 3.76 -7.68
CA HIS A 96 13.14 3.69 -9.09
C HIS A 96 12.44 2.36 -9.44
N MET A 97 12.96 1.23 -8.95
CA MET A 97 12.37 -0.10 -9.12
C MET A 97 10.97 -0.13 -8.53
N VAL A 98 10.80 0.34 -7.28
CA VAL A 98 9.49 0.30 -6.65
C VAL A 98 8.54 1.26 -7.34
N LYS A 99 8.93 2.48 -7.72
CA LYS A 99 8.04 3.38 -8.47
C LYS A 99 7.48 2.72 -9.74
N LEU A 100 8.32 2.02 -10.51
CA LEU A 100 7.90 1.29 -11.71
C LEU A 100 7.00 0.08 -11.39
N TYR A 101 7.42 -0.76 -10.46
CA TYR A 101 6.69 -1.99 -10.12
C TYR A 101 5.35 -1.68 -9.47
N PHE A 102 5.32 -0.73 -8.53
CA PHE A 102 4.10 -0.35 -7.83
C PHE A 102 3.10 0.31 -8.79
N THR A 103 3.52 1.26 -9.62
CA THR A 103 2.59 1.89 -10.58
C THR A 103 2.00 0.88 -11.55
N HIS A 104 2.82 -0.05 -12.07
CA HIS A 104 2.36 -1.10 -12.97
C HIS A 104 1.42 -2.09 -12.27
N GLN A 105 1.76 -2.53 -11.06
CA GLN A 105 0.96 -3.46 -10.28
C GLN A 105 -0.36 -2.81 -9.83
N LEU A 106 -0.33 -1.54 -9.44
CA LEU A 106 -1.51 -0.81 -8.99
C LEU A 106 -2.46 -0.54 -10.15
N ALA A 107 -1.97 -0.07 -11.30
CA ALA A 107 -2.80 0.13 -12.50
C ALA A 107 -3.46 -1.17 -12.96
N LYS A 108 -2.75 -2.30 -12.86
CA LYS A 108 -3.30 -3.63 -13.17
C LYS A 108 -4.35 -4.09 -12.16
N SER A 109 -4.12 -3.84 -10.86
CA SER A 109 -4.97 -4.34 -9.79
C SER A 109 -6.19 -3.48 -9.51
N SER A 110 -6.11 -2.16 -9.72
CA SER A 110 -7.20 -1.22 -9.44
C SER A 110 -8.11 -0.99 -10.66
N MET A 111 -7.73 -1.49 -11.85
CA MET A 111 -8.36 -1.13 -13.14
C MET A 111 -8.46 0.39 -13.37
N VAL A 112 -7.69 1.20 -12.62
CA VAL A 112 -7.59 2.64 -12.81
C VAL A 112 -6.55 2.90 -13.89
N ASP A 113 -6.91 3.72 -14.87
CA ASP A 113 -6.02 4.10 -15.96
C ASP A 113 -4.75 4.78 -15.41
N SER A 114 -3.59 4.28 -15.84
CA SER A 114 -2.25 4.76 -15.51
C SER A 114 -2.05 6.29 -15.59
N ARG A 115 -2.85 6.99 -16.41
CA ARG A 115 -2.82 8.46 -16.52
C ARG A 115 -3.29 9.18 -15.26
N PHE A 116 -4.04 8.52 -14.38
CA PHE A 116 -4.50 9.08 -13.11
C PHE A 116 -3.53 8.82 -11.95
N LEU A 117 -2.44 8.07 -12.18
CA LEU A 117 -1.43 7.72 -11.16
C LEU A 117 -0.17 8.61 -11.19
N ILE A 118 -0.22 9.76 -11.86
CA ILE A 118 0.89 10.73 -11.94
C ILE A 118 1.04 11.51 -10.64
#